data_AF-A0A2T5MKP0-F1
#
_entry.id   AF-A0A2T5MKP0-F1
#
_cell.length_a   1.000
_cell.length_b   1.000
_cell.length_c   1.000
_cell.angle_alpha   90.00
_cell.angle_beta   90.00
_cell.angle_gamma   90.00
#
_symmetry.space_group_name_H-M   'P 1'
#
loop_
_entity.id
_entity.type
_entity.pdbx_description
1 polymer ?
#
loop_
_entity_poly.entity_id
_entity_poly.type
_entity_poly.pdbx_seq_one_letter_code
_entity_poly.pdbx_strand_id
1 'polypeptide(L)'
;MQPQIAVRVQAATLPKAGVAATLRFSGETLIVEGPELSLRAESAQVNVHVGGFDDDQLFLHWHDGQTSWSVTPIDKASHQALLAQSPSALLPHLRKGQFKAKAQRFKWNTVLTTLALFVLAIVLGIWQLDRVERWLAAQIPLSTEKRLGEATLKSLKNDDELDQTSVAAKAVSEIGGRLTKGSRYEYHWFVKEDDSINAFAMPGGVVIVHSGLIANADSPEQLAAVLAHEVQHVEQRHILQQMIHSAGLATVLALTMGDVSAIASVLLHSAGSMRHSRELEAQADAGGVKALVAAGIQPKGMAEFFSKLMAKEKEKGADKNPAILSFLSSHPATDERLAAMQVEIKANPCDCQAIKMDWAAVKGSLKKSEARPVKQGKSS
;
A
#
# COMPACT_ATOMS: atom_id res chain seq x y z
N MET A 1 60.93 -23.89 -25.33
CA MET A 1 60.61 -22.45 -25.49
C MET A 1 59.64 -22.08 -24.38
N GLN A 2 59.90 -21.02 -23.62
CA GLN A 2 58.93 -20.56 -22.61
C GLN A 2 57.69 -19.99 -23.32
N PRO A 3 56.47 -20.20 -22.79
CA PRO A 3 55.25 -19.75 -23.42
C PRO A 3 55.15 -18.22 -23.42
N GLN A 4 55.05 -17.63 -24.61
CA GLN A 4 54.90 -16.19 -24.81
C GLN A 4 53.53 -15.70 -24.29
N ILE A 5 53.52 -14.61 -23.54
CA ILE A 5 52.31 -13.99 -22.98
C ILE A 5 51.84 -12.90 -23.94
N ALA A 6 50.61 -12.98 -24.44
CA ALA A 6 50.08 -11.95 -25.34
C ALA A 6 49.73 -10.68 -24.54
N VAL A 7 50.33 -9.56 -24.93
CA VAL A 7 50.19 -8.28 -24.23
C VAL A 7 49.95 -7.13 -25.19
N ARG A 8 49.38 -6.06 -24.67
CA ARG A 8 49.24 -4.77 -25.35
C ARG A 8 50.16 -3.77 -24.69
N VAL A 9 50.98 -3.11 -25.50
CA VAL A 9 51.92 -2.09 -25.06
C VAL A 9 51.39 -0.70 -25.36
N GLN A 10 51.52 0.20 -24.40
CA GLN A 10 51.15 1.60 -24.49
C GLN A 10 52.32 2.47 -24.04
N ALA A 11 52.54 3.55 -24.79
CA ALA A 11 53.50 4.60 -24.48
C ALA A 11 53.08 5.87 -25.21
N ALA A 12 53.62 7.02 -24.80
CA ALA A 12 53.32 8.31 -25.43
C ALA A 12 53.70 8.34 -26.94
N THR A 13 54.67 7.52 -27.34
CA THR A 13 55.17 7.38 -28.70
C THR A 13 54.39 6.38 -29.56
N LEU A 14 53.41 5.68 -28.97
CA LEU A 14 52.61 4.65 -29.65
C LEU A 14 51.17 5.13 -29.93
N PRO A 15 50.45 4.48 -30.87
CA PRO A 15 49.03 4.75 -31.09
C PRO A 15 48.22 4.62 -29.78
N LYS A 16 47.18 5.45 -29.62
CA LYS A 16 46.30 5.41 -28.43
C LYS A 16 45.67 4.04 -28.18
N ALA A 17 45.45 3.26 -29.23
CA ALA A 17 44.92 1.90 -29.15
C ALA A 17 45.93 0.88 -28.58
N GLY A 18 47.21 1.24 -28.44
CA GLY A 18 48.31 0.36 -28.09
C GLY A 18 48.74 -0.56 -29.23
N VAL A 19 49.85 -1.27 -29.02
CA VAL A 19 50.43 -2.21 -29.98
C VAL A 19 50.42 -3.62 -29.40
N ALA A 20 50.02 -4.62 -30.18
CA ALA A 20 50.08 -6.02 -29.76
C ALA A 20 51.54 -6.51 -29.76
N ALA A 21 51.94 -7.17 -28.67
CA ALA A 21 53.27 -7.72 -28.48
C ALA A 21 53.21 -9.01 -27.67
N THR A 22 54.36 -9.65 -27.52
CA THR A 22 54.55 -10.82 -26.68
C THR A 22 55.50 -10.49 -25.53
N LEU A 23 55.18 -10.95 -24.33
CA LEU A 23 55.97 -10.78 -23.13
C LEU A 23 56.52 -12.13 -22.67
N ARG A 24 57.78 -12.15 -22.24
CA ARG A 24 58.42 -13.29 -21.57
C ARG A 24 59.38 -12.79 -20.50
N PHE A 25 59.68 -13.67 -19.53
CA PHE A 25 60.68 -13.40 -18.50
C PHE A 25 61.95 -14.21 -18.74
N SER A 26 63.11 -13.60 -18.59
CA SER A 26 64.41 -14.27 -18.63
C SER A 26 65.16 -13.95 -17.35
N GLY A 27 65.04 -14.82 -16.35
CA GLY A 27 65.47 -14.50 -14.98
C GLY A 27 64.64 -13.34 -14.42
N GLU A 28 65.31 -12.30 -13.93
CA GLU A 28 64.66 -11.08 -13.41
C GLU A 28 64.38 -10.03 -14.50
N THR A 29 64.65 -10.32 -15.77
CA THR A 29 64.40 -9.36 -16.87
C THR A 29 63.08 -9.65 -17.58
N LEU A 30 62.22 -8.64 -17.66
CA LEU A 30 61.02 -8.61 -18.48
C LEU A 30 61.40 -8.21 -19.91
N ILE A 31 61.00 -9.03 -20.89
CA ILE A 31 61.30 -8.81 -22.30
C ILE A 31 59.97 -8.74 -23.07
N VAL A 32 59.78 -7.66 -23.83
CA VAL A 32 58.58 -7.46 -24.68
C VAL A 32 59.01 -7.34 -26.13
N GLU A 33 58.48 -8.21 -26.97
CA GLU A 33 58.81 -8.34 -28.40
C GLU A 33 57.53 -8.18 -29.25
N GLY A 34 57.55 -7.22 -30.17
CA GLY A 34 56.51 -6.95 -31.17
C GLY A 34 57.13 -6.64 -32.54
N PRO A 35 56.31 -6.39 -33.58
CA PRO A 35 56.79 -6.27 -34.96
C PRO A 35 57.91 -5.24 -35.18
N GLU A 36 57.87 -4.13 -34.45
CA GLU A 36 58.88 -3.05 -34.48
C GLU A 36 59.28 -2.60 -33.06
N LEU A 37 59.09 -3.47 -32.06
CA LEU A 37 59.23 -3.12 -30.65
C LEU A 37 60.02 -4.19 -29.91
N SER A 38 61.12 -3.81 -29.27
CA SER A 38 61.91 -4.69 -28.40
C SER A 38 62.28 -3.96 -27.12
N LEU A 39 61.55 -4.22 -26.03
CA LEU A 39 61.75 -3.57 -24.75
C LEU A 39 62.33 -4.54 -23.72
N ARG A 40 63.16 -4.02 -22.82
CA ARG A 40 63.70 -4.77 -21.68
C ARG A 40 63.62 -3.92 -20.42
N ALA A 41 63.15 -4.53 -19.33
CA ALA A 41 63.09 -3.90 -18.02
C ALA A 41 63.49 -4.90 -16.94
N GLU A 42 64.20 -4.44 -15.91
CA GLU A 42 64.42 -5.26 -14.72
C GLU A 42 63.13 -5.33 -13.91
N SER A 43 62.78 -6.52 -13.40
CA SER A 43 61.54 -6.73 -12.64
C SER A 43 61.46 -5.83 -11.41
N ALA A 44 62.59 -5.41 -10.85
CA ALA A 44 62.66 -4.46 -9.73
C ALA A 44 62.22 -3.03 -10.10
N GLN A 45 62.29 -2.65 -11.38
CA GLN A 45 61.88 -1.32 -11.88
C GLN A 45 60.42 -1.29 -12.35
N VAL A 46 59.77 -2.46 -12.40
CA VAL A 46 58.40 -2.60 -12.90
C VAL A 46 57.41 -2.44 -11.75
N ASN A 47 56.60 -1.39 -11.84
CA ASN A 47 55.47 -1.14 -10.96
C ASN A 47 54.22 -1.80 -11.50
N VAL A 48 53.51 -2.54 -10.63
CA VAL A 48 52.26 -3.20 -11.00
C VAL A 48 51.08 -2.40 -10.46
N HIS A 49 50.17 -2.04 -11.36
CA HIS A 49 48.90 -1.41 -11.05
C HIS A 49 47.73 -2.28 -11.52
N VAL A 50 46.59 -2.18 -10.83
CA VAL A 50 45.35 -2.85 -11.21
C VAL A 50 44.30 -1.78 -11.44
N GLY A 51 43.57 -1.87 -12.54
CA GLY A 51 42.55 -0.91 -12.92
C GLY A 51 41.71 -1.41 -14.08
N GLY A 52 41.10 -0.47 -14.82
CA GLY A 52 40.11 -0.77 -15.85
C GLY A 52 38.68 -0.71 -15.31
N PHE A 53 37.68 -0.80 -16.17
CA PHE A 53 36.26 -0.58 -15.83
C PHE A 53 35.76 -1.52 -14.71
N ASP A 54 36.31 -2.73 -14.62
CA ASP A 54 35.96 -3.75 -13.62
C ASP A 54 37.08 -4.01 -12.58
N ASP A 55 38.13 -3.16 -12.55
CA ASP A 55 39.34 -3.36 -11.70
C ASP A 55 40.01 -4.75 -11.85
N ASP A 56 39.90 -5.38 -13.02
CA ASP A 56 40.42 -6.74 -13.29
C ASP A 56 41.60 -6.76 -14.28
N GLN A 57 42.05 -5.59 -14.76
CA GLN A 57 43.17 -5.50 -15.70
C GLN A 57 44.47 -5.16 -14.96
N LEU A 58 45.52 -5.94 -15.24
CA LEU A 58 46.87 -5.71 -14.73
C LEU A 58 47.64 -4.79 -15.68
N PHE A 59 48.30 -3.79 -15.13
CA PHE A 59 49.20 -2.90 -15.85
C PHE A 59 50.60 -2.98 -15.26
N LEU A 60 51.58 -3.27 -16.10
CA LEU A 60 53.00 -3.29 -15.76
C LEU A 60 53.62 -2.01 -16.30
N HIS A 61 54.06 -1.15 -15.41
CA HIS A 61 54.58 0.17 -15.73
C HIS A 61 56.05 0.28 -15.38
N TRP A 62 56.86 0.81 -16.28
CA TRP A 62 58.22 1.21 -15.97
C TRP A 62 58.60 2.44 -16.80
N HIS A 63 59.70 3.08 -16.40
CA HIS A 63 60.24 4.24 -17.10
C HIS A 63 61.70 3.95 -17.44
N ASP A 64 62.09 4.16 -18.69
CA ASP A 64 63.46 3.87 -19.17
C ASP A 64 64.37 5.12 -19.19
N GLY A 65 63.90 6.23 -18.63
CA GLY A 65 64.60 7.53 -18.62
C GLY A 65 64.19 8.46 -19.77
N GLN A 66 63.51 7.95 -20.80
CA GLN A 66 63.00 8.75 -21.92
C GLN A 66 61.47 8.66 -22.04
N THR A 67 60.89 7.48 -21.84
CA THR A 67 59.47 7.21 -22.03
C THR A 67 58.92 6.29 -20.94
N SER A 68 57.67 6.54 -20.54
CA SER A 68 56.93 5.63 -19.66
C SER A 68 56.19 4.58 -20.49
N TRP A 69 56.46 3.32 -20.17
CA TRP A 69 55.86 2.17 -20.83
C TRP A 69 54.80 1.55 -19.92
N SER A 70 53.72 1.07 -20.53
CA SER A 70 52.68 0.29 -19.86
C SER A 70 52.36 -0.95 -20.68
N VAL A 71 52.25 -2.10 -20.01
CA VAL A 71 51.93 -3.37 -20.62
C VAL A 71 50.77 -4.03 -19.90
N THR A 72 49.79 -4.49 -20.67
CA THR A 72 48.56 -5.13 -20.17
C THR A 72 48.33 -6.46 -20.89
N PRO A 73 48.07 -7.57 -20.18
CA PRO A 73 47.67 -8.84 -20.82
C PRO A 73 46.39 -8.67 -21.66
N ILE A 74 46.35 -9.29 -22.84
CA ILE A 74 45.23 -9.12 -23.79
C ILE A 74 43.98 -9.93 -23.36
N ASP A 75 44.17 -11.07 -22.70
CA ASP A 75 43.11 -11.98 -22.28
C ASP A 75 43.38 -12.65 -20.93
N LYS A 76 42.39 -13.43 -20.46
CA LYS A 76 42.48 -14.16 -19.18
C LYS A 76 43.59 -15.22 -19.18
N ALA A 77 43.88 -15.84 -20.31
CA ALA A 77 44.93 -16.85 -20.41
C ALA A 77 46.32 -16.21 -20.25
N SER A 78 46.53 -15.04 -20.87
CA SER A 78 47.73 -14.23 -20.78
C SER A 78 47.92 -13.66 -19.37
N HIS A 79 46.82 -13.29 -18.71
CA HIS A 79 46.84 -12.90 -17.30
C HIS A 79 47.31 -14.06 -16.40
N GLN A 80 46.76 -15.27 -16.56
CA GLN A 80 47.19 -16.44 -15.80
C GLN A 80 48.64 -16.83 -16.11
N ALA A 81 49.04 -16.76 -17.38
CA ALA A 81 50.39 -17.04 -17.83
C ALA A 81 51.40 -16.04 -17.26
N LEU A 82 51.03 -14.76 -17.14
CA LEU A 82 51.83 -13.73 -16.48
C LEU A 82 52.07 -14.08 -15.01
N LEU A 83 51.04 -14.47 -14.25
CA LEU A 83 51.18 -14.87 -12.85
C LEU A 83 52.04 -16.12 -12.67
N ALA A 84 51.91 -17.08 -13.58
CA ALA A 84 52.65 -18.35 -13.52
C ALA A 84 54.14 -18.18 -13.85
N GLN A 85 54.47 -17.22 -14.72
CA GLN A 85 55.83 -17.01 -15.24
C GLN A 85 56.57 -15.83 -14.60
N SER A 86 55.90 -15.05 -13.75
CA SER A 86 56.50 -13.88 -13.12
C SER A 86 57.58 -14.26 -12.09
N PRO A 87 58.71 -13.53 -12.06
CA PRO A 87 59.75 -13.71 -11.04
C PRO A 87 59.25 -13.46 -9.63
N SER A 88 59.95 -14.02 -8.64
CA SER A 88 59.59 -13.90 -7.22
C SER A 88 59.52 -12.45 -6.73
N ALA A 89 60.29 -11.55 -7.33
CA ALA A 89 60.25 -10.12 -7.00
C ALA A 89 58.92 -9.45 -7.39
N LEU A 90 58.28 -9.89 -8.49
CA LEU A 90 57.06 -9.27 -9.03
C LEU A 90 55.77 -9.91 -8.47
N LEU A 91 55.85 -11.18 -8.05
CA LEU A 91 54.70 -11.98 -7.58
C LEU A 91 53.89 -11.33 -6.42
N PRO A 92 54.51 -10.75 -5.37
CA PRO A 92 53.77 -10.11 -4.29
C PRO A 92 52.93 -8.92 -4.76
N HIS A 93 53.45 -8.14 -5.72
CA HIS A 93 52.79 -6.96 -6.27
C HIS A 93 51.60 -7.34 -7.17
N LEU A 94 51.77 -8.37 -8.01
CA LEU A 94 50.70 -8.90 -8.87
C LEU A 94 49.53 -9.49 -8.05
N ARG A 95 49.82 -10.22 -6.97
CA ARG A 95 48.78 -10.83 -6.11
C ARG A 95 48.01 -9.78 -5.31
N LYS A 96 48.70 -8.77 -4.74
CA LYS A 96 48.10 -7.74 -3.88
C LYS A 96 46.98 -6.94 -4.58
N GLY A 97 47.14 -6.67 -5.88
CA GLY A 97 46.16 -5.96 -6.69
C GLY A 97 44.86 -6.75 -6.92
N GLN A 98 44.97 -8.04 -7.25
CA GLN A 98 43.80 -8.92 -7.46
C GLN A 98 42.97 -9.09 -6.18
N PHE A 99 43.62 -9.20 -5.02
CA PHE A 99 42.92 -9.31 -3.74
C PHE A 99 42.14 -8.04 -3.39
N LYS A 100 42.66 -6.85 -3.73
CA LYS A 100 41.95 -5.58 -3.50
C LYS A 100 40.68 -5.45 -4.34
N ALA A 101 40.75 -5.73 -5.65
CA ALA A 101 39.59 -5.67 -6.55
C ALA A 101 38.50 -6.69 -6.18
N LYS A 102 38.89 -7.96 -5.92
CA LYS A 102 37.97 -9.00 -5.45
C LYS A 102 37.33 -8.64 -4.11
N ALA A 103 38.11 -8.10 -3.16
CA ALA A 103 37.59 -7.67 -1.87
C ALA A 103 36.64 -6.47 -1.99
N GLN A 104 36.90 -5.52 -2.89
CA GLN A 104 36.04 -4.36 -3.13
C GLN A 104 34.71 -4.76 -3.79
N ARG A 105 34.76 -5.66 -4.78
CA ARG A 105 33.55 -6.24 -5.39
C ARG A 105 32.73 -7.04 -4.38
N PHE A 106 33.39 -7.85 -3.54
CA PHE A 106 32.73 -8.57 -2.47
C PHE A 106 32.04 -7.61 -1.48
N LYS A 107 32.71 -6.52 -1.06
CA LYS A 107 32.12 -5.49 -0.20
C LYS A 107 30.87 -4.85 -0.83
N TRP A 108 30.96 -4.42 -2.09
CA TRP A 108 29.81 -3.80 -2.78
C TRP A 108 28.66 -4.79 -3.00
N ASN A 109 28.94 -6.04 -3.35
CA ASN A 109 27.91 -7.07 -3.47
C ASN A 109 27.22 -7.32 -2.12
N THR A 110 27.97 -7.38 -1.01
CA THR A 110 27.39 -7.50 0.33
C THR A 110 26.52 -6.29 0.67
N VAL A 111 26.98 -5.07 0.40
CA VAL A 111 26.18 -3.85 0.63
C VAL A 111 24.89 -3.88 -0.19
N LEU A 112 24.97 -4.16 -1.49
CA LEU A 112 23.80 -4.20 -2.39
C LEU A 112 22.80 -5.29 -1.99
N THR A 113 23.29 -6.48 -1.63
CA THR A 113 22.42 -7.58 -1.16
C THR A 113 21.77 -7.24 0.18
N THR A 114 22.49 -6.64 1.14
CA THR A 114 21.89 -6.19 2.40
C THR A 114 20.85 -5.10 2.17
N LEU A 115 21.10 -4.17 1.25
CA LEU A 115 20.13 -3.13 0.90
C LEU A 115 18.90 -3.74 0.22
N ALA A 116 19.08 -4.68 -0.72
CA ALA A 116 17.99 -5.37 -1.38
C ALA A 116 17.14 -6.16 -0.39
N LEU A 117 17.75 -6.86 0.57
CA LEU A 117 17.04 -7.56 1.64
C LEU A 117 16.30 -6.61 2.56
N PHE A 118 16.89 -5.46 2.88
CA PHE A 118 16.22 -4.43 3.69
C PHE A 118 15.00 -3.83 2.97
N VAL A 119 15.14 -3.50 1.69
CA VAL A 119 14.02 -3.04 0.85
C VAL A 119 12.95 -4.12 0.74
N LEU A 120 13.34 -5.39 0.52
CA LEU A 120 12.39 -6.50 0.48
C LEU A 120 11.65 -6.65 1.81
N ALA A 121 12.34 -6.53 2.95
CA ALA A 121 11.72 -6.57 4.27
C ALA A 121 10.73 -5.42 4.48
N ILE A 122 11.06 -4.20 4.02
CA ILE A 122 10.13 -3.06 4.04
C ILE A 122 8.91 -3.34 3.17
N VAL A 123 9.09 -3.80 1.93
CA VAL A 123 7.99 -4.10 1.01
C VAL A 123 7.07 -5.18 1.58
N LEU A 124 7.65 -6.26 2.14
CA LEU A 124 6.90 -7.31 2.81
C LEU A 124 6.19 -6.77 4.07
N GLY A 125 6.84 -5.88 4.83
CA GLY A 125 6.22 -5.20 5.97
C GLY A 125 5.01 -4.37 5.57
N ILE A 126 5.15 -3.53 4.53
CA ILE A 126 4.05 -2.72 3.98
C ILE A 126 2.91 -3.61 3.49
N TRP A 127 3.23 -4.70 2.78
CA TRP A 127 2.24 -5.66 2.28
C TRP A 127 1.45 -6.35 3.41
N GLN A 128 2.02 -6.44 4.62
CA GLN A 128 1.41 -7.07 5.77
C GLN A 128 0.68 -6.08 6.70
N LEU A 129 0.70 -4.77 6.43
CA LEU A 129 0.11 -3.75 7.30
C LEU A 129 -1.39 -4.01 7.56
N ASP A 130 -2.18 -4.29 6.53
CA ASP A 130 -3.63 -4.58 6.68
C ASP A 130 -3.90 -5.80 7.58
N ARG A 131 -2.98 -6.78 7.64
CA ARG A 131 -3.10 -7.92 8.56
C ARG A 131 -2.80 -7.51 10.00
N VAL A 132 -1.79 -6.65 10.19
CA VAL A 132 -1.42 -6.13 11.50
C VAL A 132 -2.55 -5.25 12.04
N GLU A 133 -3.16 -4.40 11.23
CA GLU A 133 -4.30 -3.56 11.61
C GLU A 133 -5.51 -4.39 12.05
N ARG A 134 -5.86 -5.42 11.27
CA ARG A 134 -6.91 -6.39 11.66
C ARG A 134 -6.61 -7.08 12.98
N TRP A 135 -5.36 -7.51 13.16
CA TRP A 135 -4.93 -8.16 14.39
C TRP A 135 -5.00 -7.20 15.59
N LEU A 136 -4.53 -5.95 15.43
CA LEU A 136 -4.59 -4.91 16.46
C LEU A 136 -6.04 -4.58 16.84
N ALA A 137 -6.92 -4.41 15.84
CA ALA A 137 -8.34 -4.21 16.07
C ALA A 137 -8.91 -5.38 16.88
N ALA A 138 -8.58 -6.62 16.51
CA ALA A 138 -9.02 -7.82 17.23
C ALA A 138 -8.59 -7.85 18.72
N GLN A 139 -7.42 -7.27 19.06
CA GLN A 139 -6.95 -7.19 20.45
C GLN A 139 -7.73 -6.18 21.32
N ILE A 140 -8.38 -5.19 20.71
CA ILE A 140 -9.20 -4.23 21.46
C ILE A 140 -10.42 -4.99 22.01
N PRO A 141 -10.71 -4.95 23.33
CA PRO A 141 -11.89 -5.63 23.88
C PRO A 141 -13.20 -5.01 23.40
N LEU A 142 -14.24 -5.84 23.22
CA LEU A 142 -15.59 -5.38 22.87
C LEU A 142 -16.15 -4.36 23.88
N SER A 143 -15.77 -4.46 25.17
CA SER A 143 -16.18 -3.49 26.20
C SER A 143 -15.60 -2.09 25.95
N THR A 144 -14.42 -1.98 25.34
CA THR A 144 -13.83 -0.69 24.96
C THR A 144 -14.60 -0.06 23.80
N GLU A 145 -15.00 -0.86 22.80
CA GLU A 145 -15.87 -0.37 21.73
C GLU A 145 -17.24 0.07 22.23
N LYS A 146 -17.85 -0.69 23.15
CA LYS A 146 -19.13 -0.31 23.75
C LYS A 146 -19.01 1.02 24.49
N ARG A 147 -17.94 1.21 25.28
CA ARG A 147 -17.65 2.51 25.95
C ARG A 147 -17.43 3.64 24.96
N LEU A 148 -16.76 3.37 23.84
CA LEU A 148 -16.57 4.35 22.77
C LEU A 148 -17.92 4.74 22.15
N GLY A 149 -18.78 3.77 21.84
CA GLY A 149 -20.13 4.00 21.35
C GLY A 149 -21.01 4.75 22.34
N GLU A 150 -20.93 4.43 23.63
CA GLU A 150 -21.62 5.18 24.70
C GLU A 150 -21.16 6.64 24.79
N ALA A 151 -19.86 6.90 24.63
CA ALA A 151 -19.31 8.25 24.62
C ALA A 151 -19.82 9.04 23.40
N THR A 152 -19.81 8.42 22.22
CA THR A 152 -20.41 8.97 21.00
C THR A 152 -21.90 9.25 21.18
N LEU A 153 -22.66 8.30 21.74
CA LEU A 153 -24.09 8.43 22.00
C LEU A 153 -24.40 9.60 22.95
N LYS A 154 -23.59 9.79 24.00
CA LYS A 154 -23.75 10.92 24.93
C LYS A 154 -23.60 12.27 24.23
N SER A 155 -22.68 12.37 23.27
CA SER A 155 -22.51 13.58 22.47
C SER A 155 -23.65 13.78 21.48
N LEU A 156 -24.16 12.71 20.87
CA LEU A 156 -25.28 12.76 19.91
C LEU A 156 -26.63 13.09 20.56
N LYS A 157 -26.85 12.73 21.83
CA LYS A 157 -28.12 13.00 22.53
C LYS A 157 -28.48 14.49 22.64
N ASN A 158 -27.51 15.38 22.45
CA ASN A 158 -27.72 16.82 22.45
C ASN A 158 -27.86 17.42 21.04
N ASP A 159 -27.88 16.57 20.00
CA ASP A 159 -27.99 16.99 18.61
C ASP A 159 -29.46 16.97 18.16
N ASP A 160 -30.06 18.16 18.05
CA ASP A 160 -31.45 18.35 17.62
C ASP A 160 -31.70 17.90 16.17
N GLU A 161 -30.65 17.64 15.38
CA GLU A 161 -30.75 17.15 14.00
C GLU A 161 -30.96 15.63 13.91
N LEU A 162 -30.81 14.90 15.03
CA LEU A 162 -30.98 13.45 15.08
C LEU A 162 -32.38 13.07 15.54
N ASP A 163 -33.07 12.32 14.70
CA ASP A 163 -34.42 11.87 14.92
C ASP A 163 -34.48 10.34 15.14
N GLN A 164 -35.21 9.95 16.18
CA GLN A 164 -35.52 8.56 16.53
C GLN A 164 -37.04 8.29 16.57
N THR A 165 -37.86 9.31 16.33
CA THR A 165 -39.29 9.30 16.67
C THR A 165 -40.21 9.33 15.45
N SER A 166 -39.76 9.89 14.33
CA SER A 166 -40.56 9.90 13.09
C SER A 166 -40.87 8.50 12.57
N VAL A 167 -41.79 8.45 11.61
CA VAL A 167 -42.10 7.22 10.87
C VAL A 167 -40.85 6.70 10.15
N ALA A 168 -40.03 7.58 9.57
CA ALA A 168 -38.77 7.21 8.96
C ALA A 168 -37.77 6.63 9.95
N ALA A 169 -37.60 7.25 11.12
CA ALA A 169 -36.69 6.73 12.14
C ALA A 169 -37.13 5.36 12.69
N LYS A 170 -38.44 5.17 12.88
CA LYS A 170 -39.01 3.87 13.26
C LYS A 170 -38.81 2.81 12.18
N ALA A 171 -38.96 3.18 10.91
CA ALA A 171 -38.69 2.29 9.78
C ALA A 171 -37.23 1.84 9.73
N VAL A 172 -36.28 2.77 9.89
CA VAL A 172 -34.84 2.45 9.98
C VAL A 172 -34.57 1.50 11.14
N SER A 173 -35.11 1.81 12.32
CA SER A 173 -34.94 0.98 13.52
C SER A 173 -35.54 -0.43 13.37
N GLU A 174 -36.72 -0.55 12.74
CA GLU A 174 -37.35 -1.85 12.48
C GLU A 174 -36.52 -2.71 11.52
N ILE A 175 -36.08 -2.14 10.40
CA ILE A 175 -35.24 -2.84 9.42
C ILE A 175 -33.90 -3.21 10.07
N GLY A 176 -33.26 -2.25 10.73
CA GLY A 176 -31.99 -2.43 11.43
C GLY A 176 -32.06 -3.52 12.50
N GLY A 177 -33.11 -3.53 13.32
CA GLY A 177 -33.31 -4.55 14.34
C GLY A 177 -33.51 -5.97 13.79
N ARG A 178 -34.09 -6.10 12.58
CA ARG A 178 -34.15 -7.40 11.88
C ARG A 178 -32.76 -7.86 11.44
N LEU A 179 -31.96 -6.94 10.89
CA LEU A 179 -30.60 -7.22 10.40
C LEU A 179 -29.62 -7.57 11.52
N THR A 180 -29.79 -6.99 12.71
CA THR A 180 -28.85 -7.14 13.83
C THR A 180 -29.32 -8.11 14.91
N LYS A 181 -30.35 -8.91 14.62
CA LYS A 181 -30.86 -9.93 15.54
C LYS A 181 -29.76 -10.94 15.89
N GLY A 182 -29.39 -11.00 17.17
CA GLY A 182 -28.34 -11.89 17.68
C GLY A 182 -26.93 -11.30 17.59
N SER A 183 -26.78 -10.01 17.25
CA SER A 183 -25.50 -9.32 17.29
C SER A 183 -24.91 -9.28 18.72
N ARG A 184 -23.58 -9.18 18.78
CA ARG A 184 -22.81 -8.90 19.99
C ARG A 184 -22.84 -7.42 20.43
N TYR A 185 -23.28 -6.53 19.53
CA TYR A 185 -23.45 -5.10 19.77
C TYR A 185 -24.91 -4.76 20.05
N GLU A 186 -25.13 -3.68 20.80
CA GLU A 186 -26.44 -3.07 20.94
C GLU A 186 -26.53 -1.94 19.91
N TYR A 187 -27.48 -2.02 18.98
CA TYR A 187 -27.58 -1.04 17.91
C TYR A 187 -28.47 0.12 18.27
N HIS A 188 -28.01 1.33 17.95
CA HIS A 188 -28.77 2.56 18.05
C HIS A 188 -28.88 3.20 16.67
N TRP A 189 -30.11 3.35 16.19
CA TRP A 189 -30.41 3.87 14.87
C TRP A 189 -30.89 5.31 14.96
N PHE A 190 -30.35 6.17 14.10
CA PHE A 190 -30.72 7.58 14.01
C PHE A 190 -30.96 7.97 12.57
N VAL A 191 -31.91 8.87 12.35
CA VAL A 191 -32.05 9.59 11.09
C VAL A 191 -31.55 11.01 11.29
N LYS A 192 -30.59 11.44 10.48
CA LYS A 192 -30.11 12.83 10.45
C LYS A 192 -30.82 13.59 9.34
N GLU A 193 -31.29 14.80 9.63
CA GLU A 193 -31.80 15.72 8.62
C GLU A 193 -30.65 16.25 7.75
N ASP A 194 -30.39 15.59 6.63
CA ASP A 194 -29.34 15.91 5.66
C ASP A 194 -29.76 15.37 4.29
N ASP A 195 -29.78 16.24 3.28
CA ASP A 195 -30.22 15.90 1.91
C ASP A 195 -29.21 15.02 1.16
N SER A 196 -28.01 14.83 1.69
CA SER A 196 -27.03 13.93 1.11
C SER A 196 -27.44 12.46 1.24
N ILE A 197 -27.17 11.69 0.20
CA ILE A 197 -27.27 10.24 0.21
C ILE A 197 -26.06 9.76 1.02
N ASN A 198 -26.27 9.42 2.28
CA ASN A 198 -25.25 8.81 3.12
C ASN A 198 -25.87 7.99 4.27
N ALA A 199 -25.11 7.02 4.75
CA ALA A 199 -25.28 6.40 6.04
C ALA A 199 -23.89 5.99 6.52
N PHE A 200 -23.66 6.00 7.82
CA PHE A 200 -22.39 5.56 8.37
C PHE A 200 -22.59 4.95 9.76
N ALA A 201 -21.77 3.96 10.05
CA ALA A 201 -21.70 3.36 11.37
C ALA A 201 -20.51 3.87 12.20
N MET A 202 -20.68 3.82 13.51
CA MET A 202 -19.65 4.11 14.50
C MET A 202 -19.48 2.89 15.43
N PRO A 203 -18.32 2.76 16.11
CA PRO A 203 -18.07 1.68 17.04
C PRO A 203 -19.15 1.61 18.12
N GLY A 204 -19.42 0.40 18.57
CA GLY A 204 -20.43 0.15 19.61
C GLY A 204 -21.87 0.06 19.10
N GLY A 205 -22.12 0.11 17.78
CA GLY A 205 -23.44 -0.15 17.19
C GLY A 205 -24.27 1.10 16.88
N VAL A 206 -23.68 2.28 16.90
CA VAL A 206 -24.39 3.51 16.52
C VAL A 206 -24.38 3.65 15.00
N VAL A 207 -25.57 3.78 14.38
CA VAL A 207 -25.72 3.96 12.94
C VAL A 207 -26.56 5.21 12.67
N ILE A 208 -26.03 6.09 11.82
CA ILE A 208 -26.68 7.33 11.41
C ILE A 208 -27.02 7.24 9.93
N VAL A 209 -28.27 7.52 9.60
CA VAL A 209 -28.83 7.46 8.25
C VAL A 209 -29.27 8.85 7.84
N HIS A 210 -28.78 9.38 6.72
CA HIS A 210 -29.23 10.68 6.25
C HIS A 210 -30.62 10.60 5.62
N SER A 211 -31.45 11.62 5.80
CA SER A 211 -32.78 11.70 5.18
C SER A 211 -32.72 11.62 3.65
N GLY A 212 -31.66 12.15 3.03
CA GLY A 212 -31.40 12.06 1.60
C GLY A 212 -31.27 10.63 1.08
N LEU A 213 -30.69 9.72 1.87
CA LEU A 213 -30.64 8.29 1.54
C LEU A 213 -32.04 7.68 1.49
N ILE A 214 -32.85 7.93 2.52
CA ILE A 214 -34.24 7.43 2.60
C ILE A 214 -35.08 7.98 1.45
N ALA A 215 -34.93 9.27 1.12
CA ALA A 215 -35.63 9.91 0.02
C ALA A 215 -35.26 9.31 -1.35
N ASN A 216 -34.01 8.86 -1.51
CA ASN A 216 -33.50 8.29 -2.77
C ASN A 216 -33.64 6.76 -2.87
N ALA A 217 -33.98 6.05 -1.81
CA ALA A 217 -34.30 4.63 -1.87
C ALA A 217 -35.72 4.41 -2.43
N ASP A 218 -35.84 3.59 -3.48
CA ASP A 218 -37.12 3.34 -4.15
C ASP A 218 -38.01 2.37 -3.36
N SER A 219 -37.40 1.53 -2.53
CA SER A 219 -38.08 0.57 -1.68
C SER A 219 -37.40 0.40 -0.32
N PRO A 220 -38.10 -0.18 0.68
CA PRO A 220 -37.48 -0.52 1.97
C PRO A 220 -36.31 -1.50 1.84
N GLU A 221 -36.30 -2.39 0.84
CA GLU A 221 -35.21 -3.34 0.59
C GLU A 221 -33.92 -2.65 0.14
N GLN A 222 -34.02 -1.54 -0.61
CA GLN A 222 -32.85 -0.74 -0.98
C GLN A 222 -32.26 -0.05 0.26
N LEU A 223 -33.10 0.49 1.16
CA LEU A 223 -32.63 1.01 2.44
C LEU A 223 -31.99 -0.12 3.27
N ALA A 224 -32.67 -1.27 3.40
CA ALA A 224 -32.18 -2.41 4.14
C ALA A 224 -30.82 -2.88 3.64
N ALA A 225 -30.58 -2.83 2.34
CA ALA A 225 -29.30 -3.19 1.75
C ALA A 225 -28.16 -2.28 2.20
N VAL A 226 -28.37 -0.95 2.25
CA VAL A 226 -27.37 -0.02 2.77
C VAL A 226 -27.16 -0.23 4.27
N LEU A 227 -28.23 -0.45 5.04
CA LEU A 227 -28.10 -0.74 6.47
C LEU A 227 -27.35 -2.05 6.72
N ALA A 228 -27.58 -3.08 5.90
CA ALA A 228 -26.88 -4.35 6.01
C ALA A 228 -25.37 -4.19 5.74
N HIS A 229 -25.00 -3.33 4.79
CA HIS A 229 -23.62 -2.94 4.52
C HIS A 229 -22.98 -2.26 5.74
N GLU A 230 -23.64 -1.23 6.28
CA GLU A 230 -23.17 -0.50 7.47
C GLU A 230 -23.05 -1.41 8.71
N VAL A 231 -23.98 -2.36 8.88
CA VAL A 231 -23.92 -3.37 9.93
C VAL A 231 -22.65 -4.19 9.81
N GLN A 232 -22.24 -4.59 8.60
CA GLN A 232 -20.99 -5.33 8.43
C GLN A 232 -19.75 -4.51 8.76
N HIS A 233 -19.75 -3.20 8.52
CA HIS A 233 -18.64 -2.35 8.99
C HIS A 233 -18.49 -2.40 10.52
N VAL A 234 -19.60 -2.49 11.27
CA VAL A 234 -19.58 -2.69 12.73
C VAL A 234 -19.16 -4.11 13.11
N GLU A 235 -19.80 -5.12 12.53
CA GLU A 235 -19.57 -6.52 12.88
C GLU A 235 -18.14 -6.99 12.56
N GLN A 236 -17.55 -6.48 11.49
CA GLN A 236 -16.16 -6.75 11.11
C GLN A 236 -15.16 -5.75 11.72
N ARG A 237 -15.66 -4.79 12.53
CA ARG A 237 -14.83 -3.78 13.23
C ARG A 237 -14.00 -2.92 12.26
N HIS A 238 -14.53 -2.68 11.05
CA HIS A 238 -13.86 -1.92 10.00
C HIS A 238 -13.56 -0.48 10.43
N ILE A 239 -14.42 0.12 11.26
CA ILE A 239 -14.19 1.46 11.80
C ILE A 239 -12.92 1.49 12.66
N LEU A 240 -12.73 0.51 13.55
CA LEU A 240 -11.50 0.42 14.35
C LEU A 240 -10.27 0.19 13.47
N GLN A 241 -10.36 -0.68 12.47
CA GLN A 241 -9.27 -0.92 11.54
C GLN A 241 -8.89 0.39 10.82
N GLN A 242 -9.87 1.16 10.35
CA GLN A 242 -9.65 2.45 9.69
C GLN A 242 -9.06 3.51 10.63
N MET A 243 -9.46 3.52 11.91
CA MET A 243 -8.87 4.42 12.91
C MET A 243 -7.41 4.06 13.22
N ILE A 244 -7.09 2.77 13.26
CA ILE A 244 -5.71 2.30 13.42
C ILE A 244 -4.89 2.63 12.16
N HIS A 245 -5.47 2.48 10.98
CA HIS A 245 -4.83 2.83 9.72
C HIS A 245 -4.48 4.33 9.66
N SER A 246 -5.44 5.20 10.01
CA SER A 246 -5.29 6.66 9.89
C SER A 246 -4.45 7.30 10.98
N ALA A 247 -4.58 6.85 12.24
CA ALA A 247 -3.91 7.46 13.39
C ALA A 247 -2.84 6.55 14.05
N GLY A 248 -2.62 5.36 13.49
CA GLY A 248 -1.55 4.45 13.90
C GLY A 248 -1.72 3.86 15.29
N LEU A 249 -0.59 3.47 15.89
CA LEU A 249 -0.54 2.85 17.21
C LEU A 249 -1.01 3.79 18.35
N ALA A 250 -1.01 5.10 18.12
CA ALA A 250 -1.48 6.07 19.10
C ALA A 250 -2.96 5.85 19.46
N THR A 251 -3.80 5.54 18.47
CA THR A 251 -5.22 5.19 18.68
C THR A 251 -5.36 3.96 19.55
N VAL A 252 -4.58 2.91 19.29
CA VAL A 252 -4.60 1.67 20.08
C VAL A 252 -4.23 1.97 21.52
N LEU A 253 -3.14 2.71 21.74
CA LEU A 253 -2.70 3.10 23.08
C LEU A 253 -3.77 3.90 23.82
N ALA A 254 -4.35 4.92 23.19
CA ALA A 254 -5.38 5.75 23.79
C ALA A 254 -6.66 4.94 24.15
N LEU A 255 -7.12 4.04 23.26
CA LEU A 255 -8.24 3.14 23.55
C LEU A 255 -7.93 2.17 24.70
N THR A 256 -6.70 1.65 24.77
CA THR A 256 -6.29 0.73 25.85
C THR A 256 -6.12 1.43 27.19
N MET A 257 -5.69 2.69 27.20
CA MET A 257 -5.55 3.53 28.40
C MET A 257 -6.89 4.12 28.88
N GLY A 258 -7.96 3.99 28.08
CA GLY A 258 -9.32 4.40 28.44
C GLY A 258 -9.69 5.84 28.06
N ASP A 259 -8.91 6.50 27.20
CA ASP A 259 -9.22 7.85 26.70
C ASP A 259 -10.25 7.80 25.55
N VAL A 260 -11.41 7.22 25.83
CA VAL A 260 -12.47 7.00 24.84
C VAL A 260 -13.20 8.29 24.47
N SER A 261 -13.22 9.30 25.34
CA SER A 261 -13.96 10.55 25.12
C SER A 261 -13.30 11.44 24.06
N ALA A 262 -11.98 11.58 24.08
CA ALA A 262 -11.26 12.34 23.06
C ALA A 262 -11.36 11.67 21.69
N ILE A 263 -11.34 10.34 21.66
CA ILE A 263 -11.50 9.58 20.42
C ILE A 263 -12.93 9.68 19.89
N ALA A 264 -13.93 9.61 20.75
CA ALA A 264 -15.33 9.76 20.37
C ALA A 264 -15.61 11.11 19.69
N SER A 265 -15.00 12.20 20.18
CA SER A 265 -15.19 13.52 19.59
C SER A 265 -14.56 13.62 18.19
N VAL A 266 -13.35 13.09 17.99
CA VAL A 266 -12.71 13.03 16.67
C VAL A 266 -13.53 12.18 15.70
N LEU A 267 -14.04 11.05 16.17
CA LEU A 267 -14.85 10.14 15.38
C LEU A 267 -16.14 10.81 14.89
N LEU A 268 -16.85 11.54 15.76
CA LEU A 268 -18.09 12.24 15.38
C LEU A 268 -17.91 13.20 14.20
N HIS A 269 -16.75 13.85 14.09
CA HIS A 269 -16.48 14.80 13.01
C HIS A 269 -16.00 14.13 11.72
N SER A 270 -15.50 12.89 11.80
CA SER A 270 -14.86 12.20 10.67
C SER A 270 -15.63 10.99 10.16
N ALA A 271 -16.60 10.46 10.92
CA ALA A 271 -17.25 9.20 10.58
C ALA A 271 -17.96 9.18 9.23
N GLY A 272 -18.68 10.25 8.88
CA GLY A 272 -19.37 10.34 7.59
C GLY A 272 -18.46 10.49 6.36
N SER A 273 -17.15 10.72 6.55
CA SER A 273 -16.17 10.91 5.47
C SER A 273 -15.01 9.90 5.52
N MET A 274 -15.05 8.94 6.45
CA MET A 274 -14.07 7.86 6.50
C MET A 274 -14.17 7.01 5.24
N ARG A 275 -13.04 6.81 4.57
CA ARG A 275 -12.94 5.97 3.38
C ARG A 275 -12.41 4.62 3.79
N HIS A 276 -13.07 3.55 3.37
CA HIS A 276 -12.59 2.19 3.64
C HIS A 276 -11.76 1.65 2.47
N SER A 277 -10.87 0.70 2.77
CA SER A 277 -10.10 0.02 1.73
C SER A 277 -11.03 -0.88 0.89
N ARG A 278 -10.63 -1.17 -0.36
CA ARG A 278 -11.39 -2.04 -1.27
C ARG A 278 -11.70 -3.41 -0.66
N GLU A 279 -10.79 -3.94 0.14
CA GLU A 279 -10.95 -5.23 0.81
C GLU A 279 -12.03 -5.18 1.90
N LEU A 280 -12.07 -4.11 2.71
CA LEU A 280 -13.10 -3.94 3.74
C LEU A 280 -14.48 -3.73 3.11
N GLU A 281 -14.55 -2.98 2.01
CA GLU A 281 -15.78 -2.80 1.23
C GLU A 281 -16.30 -4.14 0.67
N ALA A 282 -15.42 -4.98 0.10
CA ALA A 282 -15.81 -6.29 -0.42
C ALA A 282 -16.30 -7.24 0.68
N GLN A 283 -15.69 -7.19 1.88
CA GLN A 283 -16.16 -7.95 3.04
C GLN A 283 -17.53 -7.46 3.52
N ALA A 284 -17.75 -6.14 3.54
CA ALA A 284 -19.03 -5.55 3.90
C ALA A 284 -20.14 -5.90 2.88
N ASP A 285 -19.83 -5.88 1.59
CA ASP A 285 -20.75 -6.28 0.52
C ASP A 285 -21.20 -7.74 0.70
N ALA A 286 -20.24 -8.66 0.79
CA ALA A 286 -20.51 -10.09 0.88
C ALA A 286 -21.23 -10.45 2.18
N GLY A 287 -20.82 -9.85 3.30
CA GLY A 287 -21.49 -10.02 4.59
C GLY A 287 -22.90 -9.40 4.59
N GLY A 288 -23.10 -8.28 3.89
CA GLY A 288 -24.37 -7.58 3.79
C GLY A 288 -25.41 -8.42 3.05
N VAL A 289 -25.01 -9.04 1.93
CA VAL A 289 -25.86 -10.02 1.22
C VAL A 289 -26.28 -11.16 2.16
N LYS A 290 -25.34 -11.74 2.91
CA LYS A 290 -25.64 -12.82 3.87
C LYS A 290 -26.57 -12.36 5.00
N ALA A 291 -26.38 -11.15 5.51
CA ALA A 291 -27.22 -10.57 6.56
C ALA A 291 -28.66 -10.33 6.07
N LEU A 292 -28.83 -9.85 4.83
CA LEU A 292 -30.15 -9.68 4.20
C LEU A 292 -30.86 -11.03 4.09
N VAL A 293 -30.18 -12.05 3.58
CA VAL A 293 -30.72 -13.42 3.45
C VAL A 293 -31.10 -14.00 4.82
N ALA A 294 -30.22 -13.86 5.83
CA ALA A 294 -30.49 -14.32 7.18
C ALA A 294 -31.67 -13.60 7.84
N ALA A 295 -31.90 -12.33 7.49
CA ALA A 295 -33.04 -11.55 7.93
C ALA A 295 -34.33 -11.81 7.11
N GLY A 296 -34.28 -12.66 6.08
CA GLY A 296 -35.40 -12.92 5.18
C GLY A 296 -35.76 -11.74 4.27
N ILE A 297 -34.80 -10.84 4.00
CA ILE A 297 -34.94 -9.65 3.17
C ILE A 297 -34.25 -9.88 1.83
N GLN A 298 -34.93 -9.52 0.72
CA GLN A 298 -34.43 -9.79 -0.62
C GLN A 298 -33.12 -9.04 -0.91
N PRO A 299 -31.98 -9.74 -1.14
CA PRO A 299 -30.68 -9.09 -1.27
C PRO A 299 -30.48 -8.38 -2.62
N LYS A 300 -31.40 -8.58 -3.58
CA LYS A 300 -31.38 -7.91 -4.89
C LYS A 300 -31.42 -6.39 -4.77
N GLY A 301 -32.07 -5.85 -3.72
CA GLY A 301 -32.11 -4.42 -3.45
C GLY A 301 -30.72 -3.78 -3.30
N MET A 302 -29.71 -4.56 -2.89
CA MET A 302 -28.33 -4.10 -2.77
C MET A 302 -27.72 -3.77 -4.13
N ALA A 303 -27.77 -4.73 -5.07
CA ALA A 303 -27.25 -4.52 -6.42
C ALA A 303 -28.03 -3.44 -7.18
N GLU A 304 -29.35 -3.34 -6.96
CA GLU A 304 -30.20 -2.32 -7.57
C GLU A 304 -29.86 -0.91 -7.07
N PHE A 305 -29.75 -0.72 -5.75
CA PHE A 305 -29.38 0.57 -5.19
C PHE A 305 -27.94 0.98 -5.58
N PHE A 306 -27.01 0.04 -5.53
CA PHE A 306 -25.62 0.29 -5.92
C PHE A 306 -25.51 0.70 -7.41
N SER A 307 -26.20 -0.02 -8.30
CA SER A 307 -26.26 0.33 -9.73
C SER A 307 -26.88 1.70 -9.95
N LYS A 308 -27.90 2.07 -9.17
CA LYS A 308 -28.53 3.40 -9.20
C LYS A 308 -27.55 4.50 -8.81
N LEU A 309 -26.74 4.30 -7.76
CA LEU A 309 -25.71 5.26 -7.36
C LEU A 309 -24.64 5.44 -8.44
N MET A 310 -24.16 4.33 -9.02
CA MET A 310 -23.19 4.37 -10.13
C MET A 310 -23.75 5.09 -11.37
N ALA A 311 -25.03 4.90 -11.67
CA ALA A 311 -25.69 5.60 -12.76
C ALA A 311 -25.76 7.11 -12.49
N LYS A 312 -26.14 7.51 -11.27
CA LYS A 312 -26.19 8.91 -10.84
C LYS A 312 -24.81 9.57 -10.84
N GLU A 313 -23.75 8.86 -10.48
CA GLU A 313 -22.36 9.37 -10.55
C GLU A 313 -21.93 9.67 -12.00
N LYS A 314 -22.37 8.85 -12.95
CA LYS A 314 -22.05 9.01 -14.39
C LYS A 314 -22.89 10.09 -15.07
N GLU A 315 -23.92 10.64 -14.42
CA GLU A 315 -24.74 11.71 -14.99
C GLU A 315 -23.94 13.02 -15.13
N LYS A 316 -24.10 13.71 -16.27
CA LYS A 316 -23.42 14.99 -16.52
C LYS A 316 -23.82 16.03 -15.48
N GLY A 317 -22.86 16.49 -14.68
CA GLY A 317 -23.08 17.46 -13.61
C GLY A 317 -23.30 16.84 -12.23
N ALA A 318 -23.14 15.53 -12.06
CA ALA A 318 -23.11 14.86 -10.76
C ALA A 318 -22.03 15.46 -9.83
N ASP A 319 -20.86 15.83 -10.40
CA ASP A 319 -19.78 16.58 -9.72
C ASP A 319 -20.26 17.88 -9.05
N LYS A 320 -21.41 18.42 -9.49
CA LYS A 320 -22.01 19.67 -8.99
C LYS A 320 -23.15 19.43 -7.99
N ASN A 321 -23.56 18.18 -7.76
CA ASN A 321 -24.56 17.84 -6.75
C ASN A 321 -23.92 17.03 -5.61
N PRO A 322 -23.28 17.71 -4.62
CA PRO A 322 -22.56 17.06 -3.54
C PRO A 322 -23.43 16.12 -2.69
N ALA A 323 -24.76 16.31 -2.71
CA ALA A 323 -25.69 15.42 -2.03
C ALA A 323 -25.69 13.99 -2.60
N ILE A 324 -25.40 13.81 -3.90
CA ILE A 324 -25.40 12.50 -4.56
C ILE A 324 -24.07 11.75 -4.35
N LEU A 325 -22.96 12.47 -4.21
CA LEU A 325 -21.61 11.90 -4.17
C LEU A 325 -21.11 11.55 -2.76
N SER A 326 -21.85 11.90 -1.71
CA SER A 326 -21.42 11.72 -0.32
C SER A 326 -21.15 10.25 0.03
N PHE A 327 -22.11 9.35 -0.17
CA PHE A 327 -21.91 7.91 0.04
C PHE A 327 -20.79 7.32 -0.83
N LEU A 328 -20.67 7.74 -2.09
CA LEU A 328 -19.62 7.24 -2.99
C LEU A 328 -18.21 7.74 -2.62
N SER A 329 -18.13 8.84 -1.87
CA SER A 329 -16.86 9.37 -1.38
C SER A 329 -16.27 8.48 -0.28
N SER A 330 -17.10 8.01 0.65
CA SER A 330 -16.73 7.05 1.72
C SER A 330 -16.71 5.60 1.23
N HIS A 331 -17.64 5.22 0.35
CA HIS A 331 -17.81 3.87 -0.20
C HIS A 331 -17.73 3.89 -1.75
N PRO A 332 -16.54 3.91 -2.35
CA PRO A 332 -16.39 3.95 -3.80
C PRO A 332 -17.07 2.76 -4.48
N ALA A 333 -18.02 3.06 -5.37
CA ALA A 333 -18.69 2.05 -6.17
C ALA A 333 -17.85 1.67 -7.39
N THR A 334 -17.75 0.37 -7.67
CA THR A 334 -16.98 -0.14 -8.81
C THR A 334 -17.73 -1.26 -9.51
N ASP A 335 -17.49 -1.43 -10.82
CA ASP A 335 -18.08 -2.53 -11.59
C ASP A 335 -17.64 -3.90 -11.04
N GLU A 336 -16.43 -3.99 -10.48
CA GLU A 336 -15.90 -5.19 -9.82
C GLU A 336 -16.74 -5.57 -8.58
N ARG A 337 -17.01 -4.62 -7.69
CA ARG A 337 -17.87 -4.84 -6.51
C ARG A 337 -19.28 -5.24 -6.90
N LEU A 338 -19.87 -4.57 -7.90
CA LEU A 338 -21.20 -4.92 -8.39
C LEU A 338 -21.25 -6.35 -8.94
N ALA A 339 -20.23 -6.76 -9.72
CA ALA A 339 -20.14 -8.12 -10.23
C ALA A 339 -19.98 -9.15 -9.09
N ALA A 340 -19.10 -8.89 -8.12
CA ALA A 340 -18.91 -9.75 -6.95
C ALA A 340 -20.20 -9.90 -6.12
N MET A 341 -20.90 -8.79 -5.88
CA MET A 341 -22.19 -8.77 -5.18
C MET A 341 -23.25 -9.60 -5.92
N GLN A 342 -23.33 -9.50 -7.25
CA GLN A 342 -24.26 -10.31 -8.05
C GLN A 342 -23.92 -11.82 -7.98
N VAL A 343 -22.64 -12.17 -7.91
CA VAL A 343 -22.21 -13.56 -7.69
C VAL A 343 -22.64 -14.04 -6.30
N GLU A 344 -22.40 -13.25 -5.26
CA GLU A 344 -22.79 -13.59 -3.89
C GLU A 344 -24.31 -13.74 -3.75
N ILE A 345 -25.11 -12.86 -4.37
CA ILE A 345 -26.57 -12.96 -4.39
C ILE A 345 -27.03 -14.27 -5.05
N LYS A 346 -26.42 -14.68 -6.15
CA LYS A 346 -26.74 -15.95 -6.83
C LYS A 346 -26.36 -17.17 -5.99
N ALA A 347 -25.26 -17.08 -5.25
CA ALA A 347 -24.79 -18.15 -4.37
C ALA A 347 -25.65 -18.32 -3.11
N ASN A 348 -26.40 -17.30 -2.70
CA ASN A 348 -27.26 -17.30 -1.53
C ASN A 348 -28.74 -17.08 -1.92
N PRO A 349 -29.40 -18.07 -2.53
CA PRO A 349 -30.81 -17.96 -2.89
C PRO A 349 -31.66 -17.77 -1.63
N CYS A 350 -32.69 -16.93 -1.72
CA CYS A 350 -33.58 -16.66 -0.60
C CYS A 350 -35.05 -16.71 -1.02
N ASP A 351 -35.86 -17.41 -0.24
CA ASP A 351 -37.32 -17.30 -0.26
C ASP A 351 -37.77 -16.11 0.61
N CYS A 352 -37.19 -14.95 0.28
CA CYS A 352 -37.33 -13.72 1.05
C CYS A 352 -38.68 -13.05 0.74
N GLN A 353 -39.27 -12.41 1.75
CA GLN A 353 -40.50 -11.64 1.58
C GLN A 353 -40.17 -10.15 1.44
N ALA A 354 -40.98 -9.45 0.65
CA ALA A 354 -40.95 -8.00 0.63
C ALA A 354 -41.25 -7.44 2.03
N ILE A 355 -40.53 -6.39 2.42
CA ILE A 355 -40.74 -5.69 3.68
C ILE A 355 -42.09 -4.98 3.60
N LYS A 356 -43.04 -5.43 4.41
CA LYS A 356 -44.38 -4.82 4.51
C LYS A 356 -44.29 -3.51 5.28
N MET A 357 -44.09 -2.42 4.55
CA MET A 357 -43.97 -1.08 5.11
C MET A 357 -44.58 -0.05 4.15
N ASP A 358 -45.31 0.93 4.67
CA ASP A 358 -45.82 2.04 3.87
C ASP A 358 -44.66 3.00 3.53
N TRP A 359 -43.98 2.70 2.43
CA TRP A 359 -42.81 3.46 2.00
C TRP A 359 -43.14 4.89 1.61
N ALA A 360 -44.38 5.17 1.18
CA ALA A 360 -44.82 6.52 0.88
C ALA A 360 -44.99 7.33 2.17
N ALA A 361 -45.58 6.75 3.22
CA ALA A 361 -45.66 7.39 4.52
C ALA A 361 -44.29 7.62 5.16
N VAL A 362 -43.36 6.65 5.02
CA VAL A 362 -41.97 6.81 5.47
C VAL A 362 -41.32 8.02 4.82
N LYS A 363 -41.32 8.10 3.48
CA LYS A 363 -40.73 9.24 2.75
C LYS A 363 -41.46 10.56 3.04
N GLY A 364 -42.78 10.51 3.21
CA GLY A 364 -43.60 11.67 3.54
C GLY A 364 -43.36 12.23 4.95
N SER A 365 -42.78 11.42 5.86
CA SER A 365 -42.44 11.85 7.22
C SER A 365 -41.08 12.55 7.33
N LEU A 366 -40.27 12.54 6.28
CA LEU A 366 -38.99 13.23 6.25
C LEU A 366 -39.21 14.74 6.34
N LYS A 367 -38.52 15.40 7.27
CA LYS A 367 -38.48 16.86 7.32
C LYS A 367 -37.80 17.36 6.04
N LYS A 368 -38.35 18.42 5.44
CA LYS A 368 -37.67 19.10 4.34
C LYS A 368 -36.58 19.96 4.94
N SER A 369 -35.33 19.73 4.54
CA SER A 369 -34.22 20.62 4.85
C SER A 369 -34.60 22.05 4.45
N GLU A 370 -34.80 22.94 5.43
CA GLU A 370 -34.79 24.36 5.14
C GLU A 370 -33.36 24.71 4.74
N ALA A 371 -33.16 25.13 3.50
CA ALA A 371 -31.84 25.53 2.98
C ALA A 371 -31.24 26.63 3.86
N ARG A 372 -30.41 26.24 4.85
CA ARG A 372 -29.70 27.18 5.70
C ARG A 372 -28.56 27.80 4.88
N PRO A 373 -28.42 29.13 4.86
CA PRO A 373 -27.32 29.78 4.17
C PRO A 373 -26.00 29.32 4.80
N VAL A 374 -25.08 28.86 3.94
CA VAL A 374 -23.71 28.50 4.30
C VAL A 374 -23.10 29.67 5.08
N LYS A 375 -22.85 29.49 6.38
CA LYS A 375 -22.07 30.45 7.17
C LYS A 375 -20.66 30.46 6.60
N GLN A 376 -20.35 31.48 5.81
CA GLN A 376 -18.96 31.81 5.47
C GLN A 376 -18.20 32.00 6.79
N GLY A 377 -17.29 31.08 7.08
CA GLY A 377 -16.40 31.18 8.23
C GLY A 377 -15.62 32.49 8.14
N LYS A 378 -15.76 33.34 9.16
CA LYS A 378 -14.83 34.45 9.36
C LYS A 378 -13.45 33.85 9.60
N SER A 379 -12.51 34.11 8.70
CA SER A 379 -11.10 33.99 9.01
C SER A 379 -10.80 34.93 10.17
N SER A 380 -10.34 34.39 11.29
CA SER A 380 -9.64 35.14 12.33
C SER A 380 -8.24 34.58 12.46
#